data_AF-A0A392QGK1-F1
#
_entry.id   AF-A0A392QGK1-F1
#
_cell.length_a   1.000
_cell.length_b   1.000
_cell.length_c   1.000
_cell.angle_alpha   90.00
_cell.angle_beta   90.00
_cell.angle_gamma   90.00
#
_symmetry.space_group_name_H-M   'P 1'
#
loop_
_entity.id
_entity.type
_entity.pdbx_description
1 polymer ?
#
loop_
_entity_poly.entity_id
_entity_poly.type
_entity_poly.pdbx_seq_one_letter_code
_entity_poly.pdbx_strand_id
1 'polypeptide(L)'
;ITASHTVIPEESTPQGRLWLSDIDQVVRLRHTPTLYVYKPKQNTEKAIETLKNSLSKILVHYYPVAGRVCYTEGARLELNLNAKGAILLEAETEKTIHDYGDFSPSDSTKELVPTIDYNEPIEEIPIFVVQLTRSH
;
A
#
# COMPACT_ATOMS: atom_id res chain seq x y z
N ILE A 1 3.41 -3.88 14.23
CA ILE A 1 3.69 -2.64 13.48
C ILE A 1 4.47 -1.71 14.39
N THR A 2 5.63 -1.24 13.95
CA THR A 2 6.53 -0.37 14.70
C THR A 2 6.45 1.09 14.24
N ALA A 3 6.16 1.33 12.97
CA ALA A 3 5.93 2.67 12.42
C ALA A 3 4.99 2.65 11.21
N SER A 4 4.41 3.82 10.89
CA SER A 4 3.59 4.05 9.70
C SER A 4 4.02 5.36 9.05
N HIS A 5 4.24 5.33 7.74
CA HIS A 5 4.70 6.46 6.95
C HIS A 5 3.74 6.73 5.81
N THR A 6 3.29 7.99 5.70
CA THR A 6 2.64 8.46 4.49
C THR A 6 3.71 8.89 3.49
N VAL A 7 3.79 8.21 2.35
CA VAL A 7 4.76 8.50 1.30
C VAL A 7 4.03 9.19 0.15
N ILE A 8 4.34 10.47 -0.03
CA ILE A 8 3.80 11.29 -1.12
C ILE A 8 4.76 11.30 -2.32
N PRO A 9 4.28 11.64 -3.53
CA PRO A 9 5.17 11.86 -4.68
C PRO A 9 6.26 12.90 -4.38
N GLU A 10 7.49 12.68 -4.86
CA GLU A 10 8.64 13.57 -4.63
C GLU A 10 8.45 14.94 -5.33
N GLU A 11 7.68 14.95 -6.43
CA GLU A 11 7.37 16.14 -7.22
C GLU A 11 5.85 16.35 -7.32
N SER A 12 5.44 17.56 -7.73
CA SER A 12 4.04 17.85 -7.97
C SER A 12 3.50 17.00 -9.12
N THR A 13 2.32 16.40 -8.91
CA THR A 13 1.65 15.54 -9.89
C THR A 13 0.38 16.21 -10.44
N PRO A 14 -0.12 15.80 -11.63
CA PRO A 14 -1.41 16.25 -12.12
C PRO A 14 -2.50 16.09 -11.07
N GLN A 15 -3.29 17.15 -10.88
CA GLN A 15 -4.42 17.18 -9.97
C GLN A 15 -5.73 17.04 -10.73
N GLY A 16 -6.79 16.64 -10.04
CA GLY A 16 -8.14 16.53 -10.59
C GLY A 16 -8.74 15.16 -10.32
N ARG A 17 -9.62 14.73 -11.22
CA ARG A 17 -10.29 13.43 -11.11
C ARG A 17 -9.99 12.58 -12.33
N LEU A 18 -9.70 11.31 -12.10
CA LEU A 18 -9.52 10.31 -13.14
C LEU A 18 -10.75 9.40 -13.16
N TRP A 19 -11.37 9.33 -14.34
CA TRP A 19 -12.57 8.53 -14.56
C TRP A 19 -12.21 7.05 -14.60
N LEU A 20 -12.94 6.24 -13.84
CA LEU A 20 -12.77 4.79 -13.80
C LEU A 20 -13.70 4.13 -14.83
N SER A 21 -13.17 3.13 -15.53
CA SER A 21 -13.90 2.42 -16.58
C SER A 21 -15.11 1.64 -16.02
N ASP A 22 -16.01 1.18 -16.88
CA ASP A 22 -17.17 0.37 -16.43
C ASP A 22 -16.74 -0.94 -15.77
N ILE A 23 -15.59 -1.50 -16.16
CA ILE A 23 -15.01 -2.69 -15.51
C ILE A 23 -14.58 -2.35 -14.08
N ASP A 24 -13.99 -1.18 -13.86
CA ASP A 24 -13.56 -0.75 -12.53
C ASP A 24 -14.75 -0.49 -11.59
N GLN A 25 -15.95 -0.21 -12.11
CA GLN A 25 -17.16 -0.02 -11.31
C GLN A 25 -17.71 -1.31 -10.70
N VAL A 26 -17.44 -2.46 -11.32
CA VAL A 26 -18.01 -3.76 -10.88
C VAL A 26 -17.05 -4.55 -9.99
N VAL A 27 -15.76 -4.20 -10.00
CA VAL A 27 -14.74 -4.87 -9.18
C VAL A 27 -14.99 -4.59 -7.70
N ARG A 28 -14.80 -5.60 -6.85
CA ARG A 28 -14.85 -5.39 -5.39
C ARG A 28 -13.72 -4.43 -5.01
N LEU A 29 -14.08 -3.32 -4.39
CA LEU A 29 -13.15 -2.35 -3.82
C LEU A 29 -12.44 -2.92 -2.58
N ARG A 30 -11.52 -3.84 -2.82
CA ARG A 30 -10.65 -4.43 -1.81
C ARG A 30 -9.26 -4.58 -2.38
N HIS A 31 -8.28 -4.43 -1.51
CA HIS A 31 -6.89 -4.70 -1.82
C HIS A 31 -6.68 -6.19 -2.08
N THR A 32 -5.85 -6.50 -3.07
CA THR A 32 -5.31 -7.84 -3.28
C THR A 32 -3.99 -7.96 -2.52
N PRO A 33 -3.92 -8.69 -1.40
CA PRO A 33 -2.67 -8.86 -0.67
C PRO A 33 -1.68 -9.66 -1.51
N THR A 34 -0.43 -9.19 -1.56
CA THR A 34 0.68 -9.88 -2.22
C THR A 34 1.88 -9.89 -1.29
N LEU A 35 2.52 -11.04 -1.12
CA LEU A 35 3.66 -11.22 -0.25
C LEU A 35 4.92 -11.49 -1.09
N TYR A 36 5.98 -10.73 -0.81
CA TYR A 36 7.31 -10.93 -1.39
C TYR A 36 8.29 -11.22 -0.27
N VAL A 37 8.98 -12.36 -0.37
CA VAL A 37 9.93 -12.81 0.64
C VAL A 37 11.35 -12.72 0.10
N TYR A 38 12.19 -11.98 0.81
CA TYR A 38 13.58 -11.76 0.43
C TYR A 38 14.51 -12.46 1.42
N LYS A 39 15.55 -13.12 0.92
CA LYS A 39 16.62 -13.65 1.77
C LYS A 39 17.38 -12.50 2.42
N PRO A 40 17.83 -12.64 3.68
CA PRO A 40 18.63 -11.62 4.34
C PRO A 40 19.90 -11.35 3.53
N LYS A 41 20.11 -10.08 3.16
CA LYS A 41 21.38 -9.56 2.63
C LYS A 41 22.06 -8.74 3.71
N GLN A 42 23.36 -8.51 3.55
CA GLN A 42 24.09 -7.55 4.39
C GLN A 42 23.47 -6.16 4.23
N ASN A 43 23.28 -5.46 5.35
CA ASN A 43 22.82 -4.07 5.45
C ASN A 43 21.34 -3.80 5.10
N THR A 44 20.42 -4.37 5.88
CA THR A 44 18.98 -4.04 5.83
C THR A 44 18.61 -2.79 6.62
N GLU A 45 19.57 -2.17 7.33
CA GLU A 45 19.34 -0.98 8.16
C GLU A 45 18.77 0.21 7.38
N LYS A 46 19.13 0.32 6.10
CA LYS A 46 18.64 1.38 5.20
C LYS A 46 17.46 0.95 4.33
N ALA A 47 16.90 -0.25 4.54
CA ALA A 47 15.84 -0.78 3.69
C ALA A 47 14.60 0.12 3.71
N ILE A 48 14.18 0.57 4.90
CA ILE A 48 13.01 1.44 5.02
C ILE A 48 13.20 2.78 4.31
N GLU A 49 14.34 3.44 4.51
CA GLU A 49 14.62 4.73 3.85
C GLU A 49 14.76 4.56 2.32
N THR A 50 15.34 3.45 1.87
CA THR A 50 15.40 3.12 0.44
C THR A 50 14.00 2.92 -0.13
N LEU A 51 13.10 2.23 0.58
CA LEU A 51 11.71 2.04 0.16
C LEU A 51 10.94 3.36 0.15
N LYS A 52 11.05 4.18 1.20
CA LYS A 52 10.41 5.52 1.26
C LYS A 52 10.82 6.38 0.08
N ASN A 53 12.13 6.51 -0.17
CA ASN A 53 12.66 7.35 -1.23
C ASN A 53 12.30 6.82 -2.63
N SER A 54 12.41 5.50 -2.85
CA SER A 54 12.07 4.92 -4.15
C SER A 54 10.57 4.94 -4.42
N LEU A 55 9.73 4.74 -3.40
CA LEU A 55 8.29 4.88 -3.50
C LEU A 55 7.88 6.32 -3.81
N SER A 56 8.45 7.31 -3.11
CA SER A 56 8.18 8.74 -3.38
C SER A 56 8.52 9.12 -4.83
N LYS A 57 9.65 8.62 -5.36
CA LYS A 57 10.05 8.82 -6.77
C LYS A 57 9.09 8.19 -7.76
N ILE A 58 8.77 6.90 -7.58
CA ILE A 58 7.93 6.19 -8.56
C ILE A 58 6.49 6.72 -8.56
N LEU A 59 6.01 7.25 -7.43
CA LEU A 59 4.69 7.87 -7.32
C LEU A 59 4.55 9.15 -8.17
N VAL A 60 5.64 9.76 -8.67
CA VAL A 60 5.54 10.83 -9.67
C VAL A 60 5.00 10.29 -11.00
N HIS A 61 5.49 9.11 -11.40
CA HIS A 61 5.08 8.46 -12.66
C HIS A 61 3.78 7.67 -12.51
N TYR A 62 3.53 7.12 -11.33
CA TYR A 62 2.33 6.38 -10.97
C TYR A 62 1.43 7.18 -10.02
N TYR A 63 1.32 8.48 -10.26
CA TYR A 63 0.56 9.42 -9.41
C TYR A 63 -0.89 9.02 -9.09
N PRO A 64 -1.64 8.28 -9.94
CA PRO A 64 -2.97 7.78 -9.55
C PRO A 64 -2.94 6.98 -8.25
N VAL A 65 -1.86 6.23 -7.99
CA VAL A 65 -1.70 5.38 -6.81
C VAL A 65 -1.59 6.18 -5.51
N ALA A 66 -1.15 7.44 -5.58
CA ALA A 66 -1.11 8.36 -4.44
C ALA A 66 -2.45 9.06 -4.18
N GLY A 67 -3.48 8.81 -4.99
CA GLY A 67 -4.80 9.41 -4.86
C GLY A 67 -5.71 8.71 -3.84
N ARG A 68 -7.00 9.01 -3.91
CA ARG A 68 -8.07 8.33 -3.15
C ARG A 68 -9.27 8.07 -4.03
N VAL A 69 -9.90 6.92 -3.84
CA VAL A 69 -11.18 6.64 -4.51
C VAL A 69 -12.26 7.51 -3.89
N CYS A 70 -13.14 8.06 -4.71
CA CYS A 70 -14.26 8.88 -4.25
C CYS A 70 -15.50 8.64 -5.10
N TYR A 71 -16.66 8.99 -4.57
CA TYR A 71 -17.90 9.00 -5.35
C TYR A 71 -18.09 10.33 -6.10
N THR A 72 -18.65 10.22 -7.30
CA THR A 72 -19.33 11.33 -7.98
C THR A 72 -20.73 11.55 -7.39
N GLU A 73 -21.34 12.69 -7.73
CA GLU A 73 -22.76 12.94 -7.41
C GLU A 73 -23.70 11.86 -7.99
N GLY A 74 -23.31 11.22 -9.10
CA GLY A 74 -24.05 10.11 -9.73
C GLY A 74 -23.74 8.72 -9.12
N ALA A 75 -23.13 8.66 -7.94
CA ALA A 75 -22.71 7.42 -7.26
C ALA A 75 -21.73 6.53 -8.05
N ARG A 76 -21.11 7.08 -9.09
CA ARG A 76 -20.03 6.41 -9.84
C ARG A 76 -18.69 6.64 -9.15
N LEU A 77 -17.83 5.63 -9.15
CA LEU A 77 -16.48 5.72 -8.60
C LEU A 77 -15.56 6.49 -9.55
N GLU A 78 -14.76 7.37 -8.95
CA GLU A 78 -13.65 8.08 -9.58
C GLU A 78 -12.43 8.04 -8.68
N LEU A 79 -11.30 8.40 -9.26
CA LEU A 79 -10.06 8.58 -8.54
C LEU A 79 -9.74 10.06 -8.36
N ASN A 80 -9.73 10.53 -7.11
CA ASN A 80 -9.28 11.86 -6.75
C ASN A 80 -7.74 11.91 -6.70
N LEU A 81 -7.13 12.64 -7.63
CA LEU A 81 -5.69 12.81 -7.79
C LEU A 81 -5.17 13.90 -6.84
N ASN A 82 -5.29 13.64 -5.53
CA ASN A 82 -4.99 14.60 -4.46
C ASN A 82 -3.59 14.45 -3.84
N ALA A 83 -2.77 13.52 -4.36
CA ALA A 83 -1.44 13.22 -3.87
C ALA A 83 -1.36 12.97 -2.34
N LYS A 84 -2.45 12.46 -1.72
CA LYS A 84 -2.47 12.06 -0.28
C LYS A 84 -1.44 10.97 0.05
N GLY A 85 -0.89 10.30 -0.95
CA GLY A 85 0.23 9.36 -0.81
C GLY A 85 -0.21 7.92 -0.53
N ALA A 86 0.77 7.03 -0.63
CA ALA A 86 0.67 5.63 -0.24
C ALA A 86 1.07 5.46 1.24
N ILE A 87 0.67 4.36 1.85
CA ILE A 87 1.06 4.02 3.22
C ILE A 87 2.15 2.96 3.21
N LEU A 88 3.24 3.23 3.93
CA LEU A 88 4.34 2.29 4.15
C LEU A 88 4.45 1.99 5.64
N LEU A 89 4.21 0.74 6.00
CA LEU A 89 4.26 0.23 7.36
C LEU A 89 5.60 -0.43 7.64
N GLU A 90 6.13 -0.21 8.82
CA GLU A 90 7.22 -1.00 9.39
C GLU A 90 6.68 -2.00 10.40
N ALA A 91 7.21 -3.21 10.35
CA ALA A 91 6.86 -4.28 11.27
C ALA A 91 8.09 -5.11 11.62
N GLU A 92 8.03 -5.71 12.79
CA GLU A 92 8.99 -6.69 13.26
C GLU A 92 8.22 -7.93 13.72
N THR A 93 8.85 -9.09 13.57
CA THR A 93 8.30 -10.38 14.02
C THR A 93 9.42 -11.22 14.62
N GLU A 94 9.10 -11.94 15.69
CA GLU A 94 10.00 -12.92 16.32
C GLU A 94 10.02 -14.26 15.56
N LYS A 95 9.09 -14.45 14.61
CA LYS A 95 9.06 -15.64 13.76
C LYS A 95 10.13 -15.57 12.68
N THR A 96 10.77 -16.70 12.46
CA THR A 96 11.65 -16.91 11.32
C THR A 96 10.84 -17.15 10.05
N ILE A 97 11.50 -17.03 8.90
CA ILE A 97 10.92 -17.39 7.59
C ILE A 97 10.38 -18.83 7.55
N HIS A 98 10.95 -19.75 8.36
CA HIS A 98 10.56 -21.15 8.41
C HIS A 98 9.26 -21.39 9.17
N ASP A 99 8.94 -20.53 10.14
CA ASP A 99 7.72 -20.63 10.95
C ASP A 99 6.45 -20.33 10.14
N TYR A 100 6.60 -19.73 8.96
CA TYR A 100 5.51 -19.44 8.03
C TYR A 100 5.26 -20.54 7.00
N GLY A 101 6.10 -21.59 6.95
CA GLY A 101 5.94 -22.72 6.03
C GLY A 101 6.05 -22.30 4.56
N ASP A 102 4.99 -22.55 3.79
CA ASP A 102 4.90 -22.28 2.35
C ASP A 102 4.30 -20.89 2.02
N PHE A 103 4.01 -20.08 3.04
CA PHE A 103 3.35 -18.78 2.92
C PHE A 103 1.91 -18.82 2.37
N SER A 104 1.27 -19.99 2.35
CA SER A 104 -0.14 -20.09 2.02
C SER A 104 -0.99 -19.19 2.97
N PRO A 105 -2.07 -18.57 2.48
CA PRO A 105 -2.94 -17.73 3.30
C PRO A 105 -3.45 -18.49 4.53
N SER A 106 -3.08 -18.00 5.72
CA SER A 106 -3.40 -18.61 7.02
C SER A 106 -3.40 -17.54 8.11
N ASP A 107 -3.88 -17.88 9.31
CA ASP A 107 -3.83 -16.94 10.44
C ASP A 107 -2.40 -16.51 10.80
N SER A 108 -1.42 -17.38 10.59
CA SER A 108 -0.01 -17.06 10.82
C SER A 108 0.53 -16.04 9.80
N THR A 109 0.14 -16.16 8.52
CA THR A 109 0.65 -15.28 7.45
C THR A 109 -0.09 -13.94 7.33
N LYS A 110 -1.25 -13.79 7.98
CA LYS A 110 -2.01 -12.52 8.02
C LYS A 110 -1.19 -11.35 8.56
N GLU A 111 -0.28 -11.58 9.49
CA GLU A 111 0.56 -10.50 10.06
C GLU A 111 1.60 -9.95 9.07
N LEU A 112 1.87 -10.67 7.97
CA LEU A 112 2.84 -10.29 6.94
C LEU A 112 2.25 -9.37 5.86
N VAL A 113 0.94 -9.11 5.89
CA VAL A 113 0.26 -8.23 4.95
C VAL A 113 -0.48 -7.12 5.70
N PRO A 114 -0.61 -5.91 5.12
CA PRO A 114 -1.35 -4.84 5.77
C PRO A 114 -2.81 -5.21 6.04
N THR A 115 -3.27 -4.93 7.26
CA THR A 115 -4.70 -4.95 7.60
C THR A 115 -5.31 -3.60 7.23
N ILE A 116 -6.37 -3.61 6.43
CA ILE A 116 -7.09 -2.41 5.99
C ILE A 116 -8.47 -2.40 6.63
N ASP A 117 -8.83 -1.31 7.29
CA ASP A 117 -10.20 -1.08 7.76
C ASP A 117 -11.04 -0.51 6.62
N TYR A 118 -11.96 -1.32 6.10
CA TYR A 118 -12.87 -0.92 5.03
C TYR A 118 -14.16 -0.28 5.55
N ASN A 119 -14.28 -0.05 6.87
CA ASN A 119 -15.39 0.72 7.45
C ASN A 119 -15.10 2.24 7.45
N GLU A 120 -13.85 2.62 7.22
CA GLU A 120 -13.46 4.02 7.01
C GLU A 120 -14.11 4.59 5.73
N PRO A 121 -14.32 5.92 5.65
CA PRO A 121 -14.74 6.56 4.41
C PRO A 121 -13.80 6.19 3.26
N ILE A 122 -14.37 5.86 2.09
CA ILE A 122 -13.59 5.41 0.93
C ILE A 122 -12.52 6.43 0.50
N GLU A 123 -12.80 7.71 0.72
CA GLU A 123 -11.92 8.85 0.45
C GLU A 123 -10.70 8.93 1.40
N GLU A 124 -10.71 8.16 2.48
CA GLU A 124 -9.59 8.05 3.42
C GLU A 124 -8.77 6.78 3.21
N ILE A 125 -9.38 5.73 2.64
CA ILE A 125 -8.70 4.46 2.36
C ILE A 125 -7.62 4.68 1.27
N PRO A 126 -6.33 4.45 1.58
CA PRO A 126 -5.25 4.54 0.59
C PRO A 126 -5.41 3.46 -0.49
N ILE A 127 -5.01 3.77 -1.72
CA ILE A 127 -5.04 2.81 -2.84
C ILE A 127 -3.93 1.78 -2.73
N PHE A 128 -2.81 2.17 -2.10
CA PHE A 128 -1.63 1.33 -1.99
C PHE A 128 -1.05 1.40 -0.59
N VAL A 129 -0.90 0.20 -0.02
CA VAL A 129 -0.32 0.00 1.30
C VAL A 129 0.74 -1.09 1.19
N VAL A 130 1.92 -0.81 1.71
CA VAL A 130 3.06 -1.72 1.72
C VAL A 130 3.49 -1.91 3.17
N GLN A 131 3.93 -3.12 3.50
CA GLN A 131 4.53 -3.41 4.80
C GLN A 131 5.92 -4.02 4.60
N LEU A 132 6.91 -3.45 5.27
CA LEU A 132 8.22 -4.06 5.45
C LEU A 132 8.25 -4.75 6.81
N THR A 133 8.21 -6.08 6.81
CA THR A 133 8.41 -6.88 8.02
C THR A 133 9.85 -7.36 8.10
N ARG A 134 10.53 -7.10 9.22
CA ARG A 134 11.83 -7.67 9.54
C ARG A 134 11.63 -8.85 10.50
N SER A 135 12.12 -10.03 10.13
CA SER A 135 12.24 -11.14 11.09
C SER A 135 13.51 -10.96 11.92
N HIS A 136 13.43 -11.31 13.20
CA HIS A 136 14.62 -11.45 14.05
C HIS A 136 15.48 -12.67 13.67
#